data_AF-A0A0B7BPP9-F1
#
_entry.id   AF-A0A0B7BPP9-F1
#
_cell.length_a   1.000
_cell.length_b   1.000
_cell.length_c   1.000
_cell.angle_alpha   90.00
_cell.angle_beta   90.00
_cell.angle_gamma   90.00
#
_symmetry.space_group_name_H-M   'P 1'
#
loop_
_entity.id
_entity.type
_entity.pdbx_description
1 polymer ?
#
loop_
_entity_poly.entity_id
_entity_poly.type
_entity_poly.pdbx_seq_one_letter_code
_entity_poly.pdbx_strand_id
1 'polypeptide(L)'
;SFFWLGGLCSQSTLQRISAMKSMKDARDAFIMNSAVYLLLLCVLNGFGMVVYAYFAHIRCDPFQAGLIFNANQISPYFVMSALKYYPGIGGIYVAMIFSASLSTLSSGISALAAITVEDLLKKQLENFEERTATTITKALVFLYGILIIGLAYGANSIQGPLSQMVVTIIGACSGPVAGIFILGALIPWANKYGAVSGCVISAVFAMWIALGNKMYGVNEKPLPPPPTDMCFRNNSVNNFTEDILSFAFNKHSTIYSYTVNQTATVNTSVIADDP
;
A
#
# COMPACT_ATOMS: atom_id res chain seq x y z
N SER A 1 14.82 -3.95 15.10
CA SER A 1 14.97 -2.59 15.65
C SER A 1 15.37 -1.52 14.64
N PHE A 2 16.11 -1.82 13.56
CA PHE A 2 16.52 -0.82 12.54
C PHE A 2 15.43 -0.34 11.57
N PHE A 3 14.37 -1.12 11.35
CA PHE A 3 13.24 -0.73 10.50
C PHE A 3 12.54 0.56 10.97
N TRP A 4 12.56 0.81 12.29
CA TRP A 4 11.93 1.98 12.92
C TRP A 4 12.69 3.29 12.68
N LEU A 5 14.03 3.23 12.58
CA LEU A 5 14.85 4.42 12.33
C LEU A 5 14.64 4.98 10.92
N GLY A 6 14.43 4.11 9.92
CA GLY A 6 14.11 4.55 8.55
C GLY A 6 12.78 5.31 8.46
N GLY A 7 11.77 4.91 9.27
CA GLY A 7 10.50 5.62 9.38
C GLY A 7 10.60 6.94 10.14
N LEU A 8 11.52 7.06 11.10
CA LEU A 8 11.73 8.28 11.90
C LEU A 8 12.34 9.43 11.10
N CYS A 9 13.19 9.12 10.11
CA CYS A 9 13.74 10.12 9.19
C CYS A 9 12.78 10.50 8.06
N SER A 10 11.57 9.93 8.01
CA SER A 10 10.57 10.38 7.03
C SER A 10 10.18 11.83 7.32
N GLN A 11 10.13 12.64 6.26
CA GLN A 11 9.90 14.08 6.38
C GLN A 11 8.61 14.42 7.14
N SER A 12 7.56 13.63 6.95
CA SER A 12 6.28 13.80 7.66
C SER A 12 6.38 13.56 9.17
N THR A 13 7.28 12.68 9.61
CA THR A 13 7.44 12.33 11.03
C THR A 13 8.32 13.36 11.74
N LEU A 14 9.40 13.81 11.09
CA LEU A 14 10.26 14.86 11.61
C LEU A 14 9.51 16.18 11.82
N GLN A 15 8.71 16.61 10.84
CA GLN A 15 7.92 17.83 10.94
C GLN A 15 6.90 17.78 12.09
N ARG A 16 6.28 16.61 12.34
CA ARG A 16 5.33 16.42 13.44
C ARG A 16 6.01 16.45 14.80
N ILE A 17 7.21 15.89 14.93
CA ILE A 17 7.98 15.89 16.16
C ILE A 17 8.49 17.30 16.47
N SER A 18 8.99 18.04 15.48
CA SER A 18 9.49 19.42 15.67
C SER A 18 8.41 20.44 15.99
N ALA A 19 7.15 20.15 15.64
CA ALA A 19 5.99 20.99 15.98
C ALA A 19 5.49 20.80 17.42
N MET A 20 6.02 19.81 18.17
CA MET A 20 5.60 19.56 19.55
C MET A 20 6.25 20.54 20.53
N LYS A 21 5.48 20.92 21.55
CA LYS A 21 5.85 21.96 22.53
C LYS A 21 6.91 21.50 23.54
N SER A 22 7.07 20.20 23.75
CA SER A 22 7.96 19.62 24.76
C SER A 22 8.58 18.30 24.30
N MET A 23 9.82 18.05 24.73
CA MET A 23 10.55 16.80 24.47
C MET A 23 9.87 15.58 25.12
N LYS A 24 9.09 15.78 26.20
CA LYS A 24 8.31 14.71 26.83
C LYS A 24 7.14 14.28 25.95
N ASP A 25 6.41 15.25 25.38
CA ASP A 25 5.28 14.99 24.49
C ASP A 25 5.73 14.29 23.21
N ALA A 26 6.89 14.70 22.66
CA ALA A 26 7.51 14.02 21.52
C ALA A 26 7.87 12.56 21.83
N ARG A 27 8.37 12.28 23.04
CA ARG A 27 8.70 10.91 23.48
C ARG A 27 7.44 10.07 23.65
N ASP A 28 6.40 10.61 24.28
CA ASP A 28 5.16 9.88 24.52
C ASP A 28 4.42 9.60 23.20
N ALA A 29 4.38 10.56 22.28
CA ALA A 29 3.86 10.37 20.93
C ALA A 29 4.62 9.27 20.17
N PHE A 30 5.95 9.21 20.32
CA PHE A 30 6.76 8.15 19.73
C PHE A 30 6.45 6.77 20.33
N ILE A 31 6.36 6.65 21.65
CA ILE A 31 6.02 5.39 22.32
C ILE A 31 4.63 4.93 21.90
N MET A 32 3.66 5.84 21.84
CA MET A 32 2.30 5.54 21.37
C MET A 32 2.30 5.05 19.92
N ASN A 33 3.03 5.72 19.02
CA ASN A 33 3.16 5.30 17.63
C ASN A 33 3.78 3.90 17.50
N SER A 34 4.83 3.62 18.28
CA SER A 34 5.45 2.30 18.33
C SER A 34 4.50 1.22 18.83
N ALA A 35 3.70 1.52 19.87
CA ALA A 35 2.71 0.59 20.42
C ALA A 35 1.60 0.27 19.41
N VAL A 36 1.09 1.29 18.71
CA VAL A 36 0.04 1.13 17.67
C VAL A 36 0.53 0.24 16.54
N TYR A 37 1.77 0.41 16.08
CA TYR A 37 2.30 -0.41 14.99
C TYR A 37 2.60 -1.85 15.44
N LEU A 38 3.04 -2.08 16.68
CA LEU A 38 3.15 -3.43 17.23
C LEU A 38 1.78 -4.12 17.30
N LEU A 39 0.75 -3.41 17.77
CA LEU A 39 -0.62 -3.90 17.77
C LEU A 39 -1.09 -4.25 16.34
N LEU A 40 -0.82 -3.38 15.37
CA LEU A 40 -1.14 -3.60 13.97
C LEU A 40 -0.47 -4.89 13.44
N LEU A 41 0.81 -5.10 13.71
CA LEU A 41 1.51 -6.32 13.32
C LEU A 41 0.88 -7.57 13.94
N CYS A 42 0.53 -7.54 15.23
CA CYS A 42 -0.14 -8.66 15.89
C CYS A 42 -1.49 -8.97 15.23
N VAL A 43 -2.29 -7.94 14.93
CA VAL A 43 -3.59 -8.11 14.26
C VAL A 43 -3.43 -8.66 12.84
N LEU A 44 -2.47 -8.16 12.06
CA LEU A 44 -2.23 -8.64 10.69
C LEU A 44 -1.77 -10.10 10.66
N ASN A 45 -0.83 -10.47 11.53
CA ASN A 45 -0.36 -11.86 11.63
C ASN A 45 -1.48 -12.78 12.14
N GLY A 46 -2.25 -12.34 13.13
CA GLY A 46 -3.43 -13.06 13.63
C GLY A 46 -4.47 -13.28 12.53
N PHE A 47 -4.77 -12.25 11.74
CA PHE A 47 -5.66 -12.35 10.59
C PHE A 47 -5.14 -13.37 9.56
N GLY A 48 -3.86 -13.34 9.21
CA GLY A 48 -3.25 -14.32 8.31
C GLY A 48 -3.40 -15.76 8.80
N MET A 49 -3.20 -15.99 10.11
CA MET A 49 -3.40 -17.31 10.73
C MET A 49 -4.87 -17.77 10.68
N VAL A 50 -5.82 -16.87 10.90
CA VAL A 50 -7.26 -17.18 10.81
C VAL A 50 -7.66 -17.55 9.38
N VAL A 51 -7.17 -16.79 8.39
CA VAL A 51 -7.38 -17.08 6.96
C VAL A 51 -6.85 -18.47 6.62
N TYR A 52 -5.63 -18.79 7.06
CA TYR A 52 -5.03 -20.11 6.87
C TYR A 52 -5.85 -21.23 7.51
N ALA A 53 -6.25 -21.06 8.78
CA ALA A 53 -7.06 -22.04 9.51
C ALA A 53 -8.43 -22.28 8.85
N TYR A 54 -9.06 -21.23 8.31
CA TYR A 54 -10.34 -21.33 7.61
C TYR A 54 -10.23 -22.19 6.34
N PHE A 55 -9.24 -21.92 5.49
CA PHE A 55 -9.02 -22.72 4.26
C PHE A 55 -8.56 -24.15 4.57
N ALA A 56 -7.81 -24.35 5.67
CA ALA A 56 -7.48 -25.67 6.17
C ALA A 56 -8.70 -26.46 6.65
N HIS A 57 -9.65 -25.81 7.32
CA HIS A 57 -10.89 -26.44 7.77
C HIS A 57 -11.82 -26.81 6.61
N ILE A 58 -11.95 -25.94 5.61
CA ILE A 58 -12.79 -26.18 4.43
C ILE A 58 -12.17 -27.21 3.48
N ARG A 59 -10.87 -27.55 3.66
CA ARG A 59 -10.12 -28.41 2.74
C ARG A 59 -10.24 -27.89 1.30
N CYS A 60 -10.05 -26.58 1.15
CA CYS A 60 -10.04 -25.93 -0.15
C CYS A 60 -9.04 -24.77 -0.14
N ASP A 61 -7.92 -24.94 -0.82
CA ASP A 61 -6.97 -23.86 -1.08
C ASP A 61 -7.38 -23.11 -2.37
N PRO A 62 -7.84 -21.85 -2.29
CA PRO A 62 -8.24 -21.09 -3.47
C PRO A 62 -7.07 -20.75 -4.41
N PHE A 63 -5.83 -20.81 -3.91
CA PHE A 63 -4.63 -20.61 -4.72
C PHE A 63 -4.32 -21.85 -5.56
N GLN A 64 -4.36 -23.05 -4.98
CA GLN A 64 -4.13 -24.30 -5.71
C GLN A 64 -5.29 -24.71 -6.60
N ALA A 65 -6.53 -24.36 -6.24
CA ALA A 65 -7.71 -24.59 -7.05
C ALA A 65 -7.81 -23.68 -8.30
N GLY A 66 -6.88 -22.73 -8.45
CA GLY A 66 -6.87 -21.77 -9.57
C GLY A 66 -8.04 -20.78 -9.54
N LEU A 67 -8.64 -20.56 -8.37
CA LEU A 67 -9.65 -19.51 -8.15
C LEU A 67 -8.98 -18.14 -8.02
N ILE A 68 -7.72 -18.11 -7.58
CA ILE A 68 -6.92 -16.90 -7.39
C ILE A 68 -5.57 -17.06 -8.09
N PHE A 69 -5.26 -16.14 -9.00
CA PHE A 69 -3.98 -16.13 -9.75
C PHE A 69 -2.83 -15.42 -9.00
N ASN A 70 -3.15 -14.63 -7.98
CA ASN A 70 -2.19 -13.83 -7.23
C ASN A 70 -2.37 -13.98 -5.71
N ALA A 71 -1.31 -14.33 -4.98
CA ALA A 71 -1.36 -14.49 -3.51
C ALA A 71 -1.86 -13.23 -2.77
N ASN A 72 -1.67 -12.04 -3.35
CA ASN A 72 -2.12 -10.76 -2.74
C ASN A 72 -3.66 -10.62 -2.68
N GLN A 73 -4.39 -11.43 -3.45
CA GLN A 73 -5.86 -11.38 -3.54
C GLN A 73 -6.55 -12.27 -2.50
N ILE A 74 -5.79 -13.07 -1.73
CA ILE A 74 -6.35 -14.01 -0.76
C ILE A 74 -7.15 -13.33 0.35
N SER A 75 -6.67 -12.15 0.77
CA SER A 75 -7.25 -11.37 1.87
C SER A 75 -8.66 -10.85 1.54
N PRO A 76 -8.88 -10.12 0.42
CA PRO A 76 -10.24 -9.73 0.02
C PRO A 76 -11.13 -10.93 -0.32
N TYR A 77 -10.58 -12.01 -0.89
CA TYR A 77 -11.36 -13.23 -1.20
C TYR A 77 -11.92 -13.89 0.07
N PHE A 78 -11.10 -13.98 1.12
CA PHE A 78 -11.53 -14.51 2.42
C PHE A 78 -12.66 -13.67 3.02
N VAL A 79 -12.54 -12.34 3.02
CA VAL A 79 -13.55 -11.43 3.58
C VAL A 79 -14.88 -11.57 2.85
N MET A 80 -14.86 -11.60 1.51
CA MET A 80 -16.09 -11.76 0.72
C MET A 80 -16.74 -13.13 0.92
N SER A 81 -15.94 -14.19 1.11
CA SER A 81 -16.45 -15.55 1.33
C SER A 81 -16.99 -15.74 2.75
N ALA A 82 -16.27 -15.28 3.78
CA ALA A 82 -16.62 -15.45 5.17
C ALA A 82 -17.81 -14.57 5.60
N LEU A 83 -17.92 -13.36 5.02
CA LEU A 83 -18.93 -12.37 5.39
C LEU A 83 -20.06 -12.26 4.36
N LYS A 84 -20.24 -13.26 3.50
CA LYS A 84 -21.32 -13.31 2.49
C LYS A 84 -22.72 -13.07 3.09
N TYR A 85 -22.92 -13.45 4.34
CA TYR A 85 -24.19 -13.29 5.06
C TYR A 85 -24.49 -11.86 5.53
N TYR A 86 -23.48 -10.97 5.56
CA TYR A 86 -23.63 -9.60 6.03
C TYR A 86 -23.37 -8.60 4.88
N PRO A 87 -24.43 -8.22 4.12
CA PRO A 87 -24.28 -7.29 3.01
C PRO A 87 -23.77 -5.92 3.49
N GLY A 88 -22.70 -5.43 2.88
CA GLY A 88 -22.10 -4.11 3.16
C GLY A 88 -20.74 -4.15 3.87
N ILE A 89 -20.45 -5.18 4.67
CA ILE A 89 -19.17 -5.27 5.40
C ILE A 89 -17.98 -5.40 4.43
N GLY A 90 -18.14 -6.16 3.33
CA GLY A 90 -17.12 -6.26 2.28
C GLY A 90 -16.77 -4.90 1.66
N GLY A 91 -17.76 -4.01 1.51
CA GLY A 91 -17.56 -2.66 0.98
C GLY A 91 -16.82 -1.76 1.97
N ILE A 92 -17.16 -1.84 3.26
CA ILE A 92 -16.44 -1.13 4.32
C ILE A 92 -14.98 -1.59 4.38
N TYR A 93 -14.73 -2.90 4.27
CA TYR A 93 -13.38 -3.45 4.24
C TYR A 93 -12.54 -2.90 3.09
N VAL A 94 -13.08 -2.94 1.86
CA VAL A 94 -12.40 -2.40 0.68
C VAL A 94 -12.17 -0.88 0.80
N ALA A 95 -13.17 -0.13 1.29
CA ALA A 95 -13.05 1.31 1.52
C ALA A 95 -11.96 1.66 2.55
N MET A 96 -11.86 0.89 3.64
CA MET A 96 -10.82 1.09 4.66
C MET A 96 -9.42 0.86 4.08
N ILE A 97 -9.23 -0.19 3.27
CA ILE A 97 -7.94 -0.48 2.63
C ILE A 97 -7.55 0.65 1.69
N PHE A 98 -8.45 1.08 0.81
CA PHE A 98 -8.15 2.18 -0.11
C PHE A 98 -7.82 3.48 0.63
N SER A 99 -8.54 3.79 1.72
CA SER A 99 -8.24 4.95 2.55
C SER A 99 -6.85 4.85 3.21
N ALA A 100 -6.52 3.68 3.79
CA ALA A 100 -5.22 3.44 4.41
C ALA A 100 -4.06 3.52 3.39
N SER A 101 -4.23 2.90 2.21
CA SER A 101 -3.26 2.96 1.12
C SER A 101 -3.08 4.39 0.61
N LEU A 102 -4.18 5.12 0.36
CA LEU A 102 -4.12 6.49 -0.15
C LEU A 102 -3.48 7.46 0.86
N SER A 103 -3.74 7.28 2.15
CA SER A 103 -3.09 8.06 3.21
C SER A 103 -1.56 7.86 3.21
N THR A 104 -1.12 6.61 3.05
CA THR A 104 0.31 6.28 2.97
C THR A 104 0.95 6.81 1.68
N LEU A 105 0.27 6.68 0.54
CA LEU A 105 0.73 7.23 -0.74
C LEU A 105 0.83 8.75 -0.70
N SER A 106 -0.19 9.43 -0.16
CA SER A 106 -0.22 10.89 -0.06
C SER A 106 0.95 11.43 0.78
N SER A 107 1.18 10.83 1.96
CA SER A 107 2.31 11.19 2.82
C SER A 107 3.66 10.86 2.19
N GLY A 108 3.79 9.71 1.50
CA GLY A 108 5.01 9.32 0.80
C GLY A 108 5.35 10.24 -0.37
N ILE A 109 4.39 10.57 -1.23
CA ILE A 109 4.58 11.50 -2.36
C ILE A 109 4.94 12.89 -1.85
N SER A 110 4.26 13.36 -0.79
CA SER A 110 4.53 14.66 -0.20
C SER A 110 5.94 14.73 0.41
N ALA A 111 6.40 13.66 1.05
CA ALA A 111 7.77 13.56 1.55
C ALA A 111 8.79 13.54 0.40
N LEU A 112 8.57 12.76 -0.66
CA LEU A 112 9.48 12.74 -1.82
C LEU A 112 9.57 14.11 -2.51
N ALA A 113 8.45 14.79 -2.69
CA ALA A 113 8.42 16.12 -3.27
C ALA A 113 9.20 17.12 -2.41
N ALA A 114 9.03 17.07 -1.09
CA ALA A 114 9.70 18.00 -0.19
C ALA A 114 11.21 17.70 -0.02
N ILE A 115 11.64 16.43 0.00
CA ILE A 115 13.07 16.05 -0.08
C ILE A 115 13.69 16.58 -1.38
N THR A 116 12.99 16.41 -2.51
CA THR A 116 13.48 16.87 -3.82
C THR A 116 13.67 18.38 -3.85
N VAL A 117 12.74 19.13 -3.25
CA VAL A 117 12.84 20.59 -3.13
C VAL A 117 14.01 20.99 -2.23
N GLU A 118 14.18 20.34 -1.07
CA GLU A 118 15.27 20.63 -0.13
C GLU A 118 16.66 20.28 -0.69
N ASP A 119 16.78 19.18 -1.44
CA ASP A 119 18.07 18.68 -1.93
C ASP A 119 18.49 19.33 -3.26
N LEU A 120 17.59 19.46 -4.22
CA LEU A 120 17.93 19.94 -5.58
C LEU A 120 17.61 21.42 -5.76
N LEU A 121 16.48 21.88 -5.22
CA LEU A 121 15.97 23.21 -5.53
C LEU A 121 16.23 24.24 -4.44
N LYS A 122 16.76 23.89 -3.27
CA LYS A 122 16.97 24.85 -2.16
C LYS A 122 17.73 26.11 -2.59
N LYS A 123 18.82 25.99 -3.36
CA LYS A 123 19.58 27.14 -3.89
C LYS A 123 18.84 27.91 -4.98
N GLN A 124 17.98 27.25 -5.76
CA GLN A 124 17.26 27.89 -6.86
C GLN A 124 16.01 28.60 -6.34
N LEU A 125 15.28 27.98 -5.40
CA LEU A 125 14.08 28.51 -4.76
C LEU A 125 14.36 29.71 -3.83
N GLU A 126 15.57 29.84 -3.29
CA GLU A 126 15.95 30.97 -2.42
C GLU A 126 15.81 32.33 -3.12
N ASN A 127 15.85 32.35 -4.47
CA ASN A 127 15.68 33.55 -5.28
C ASN A 127 14.25 33.74 -5.84
N PHE A 128 13.33 32.81 -5.59
CA PHE A 128 11.97 32.85 -6.15
C PHE A 128 10.90 33.12 -5.08
N GLU A 129 9.78 33.70 -5.50
CA GLU A 129 8.62 33.97 -4.65
C GLU A 129 7.99 32.67 -4.11
N GLU A 130 7.48 32.69 -2.86
CA GLU A 130 6.85 31.53 -2.18
C GLU A 130 5.68 30.92 -2.97
N ARG A 131 5.00 31.71 -3.80
CA ARG A 131 3.93 31.24 -4.69
C ARG A 131 4.45 30.31 -5.78
N THR A 132 5.59 30.63 -6.36
CA THR A 132 6.26 29.82 -7.39
C THR A 132 6.81 28.55 -6.77
N ALA A 133 7.43 28.65 -5.59
CA ALA A 133 7.88 27.52 -4.79
C ALA A 133 6.76 26.49 -4.55
N THR A 134 5.59 26.96 -4.11
CA THR A 134 4.43 26.10 -3.85
C THR A 134 3.90 25.44 -5.12
N THR A 135 3.93 26.16 -6.25
CA THR A 135 3.47 25.64 -7.54
C THR A 135 4.39 24.55 -8.06
N ILE A 136 5.71 24.71 -7.90
CA ILE A 136 6.71 23.70 -8.25
C ILE A 136 6.51 22.43 -7.40
N THR A 137 6.32 22.58 -6.09
CA THR A 137 6.06 21.42 -5.20
C THR A 137 4.79 20.68 -5.60
N LYS A 138 3.70 21.39 -5.95
CA LYS A 138 2.47 20.77 -6.47
C LYS A 138 2.69 20.03 -7.78
N ALA A 139 3.49 20.58 -8.69
CA ALA A 139 3.84 19.92 -9.95
C ALA A 139 4.67 18.64 -9.72
N LEU A 140 5.61 18.67 -8.77
CA LEU A 140 6.39 17.48 -8.39
C LEU A 140 5.50 16.39 -7.80
N VAL A 141 4.58 16.73 -6.89
CA VAL A 141 3.59 15.78 -6.34
C VAL A 141 2.79 15.11 -7.46
N PHE A 142 2.32 15.89 -8.44
CA PHE A 142 1.59 15.36 -9.58
C PHE A 142 2.45 14.41 -10.44
N LEU A 143 3.70 14.78 -10.72
CA LEU A 143 4.64 13.96 -11.48
C LEU A 143 4.96 12.62 -10.78
N TYR A 144 5.19 12.64 -9.47
CA TYR A 144 5.38 11.41 -8.69
C TYR A 144 4.12 10.54 -8.65
N GLY A 145 2.93 11.15 -8.64
CA GLY A 145 1.66 10.43 -8.78
C GLY A 145 1.59 9.64 -10.09
N ILE A 146 1.93 10.27 -11.22
CA ILE A 146 2.00 9.60 -12.54
C ILE A 146 3.03 8.47 -12.52
N LEU A 147 4.20 8.71 -11.94
CA LEU A 147 5.27 7.72 -11.85
C LEU A 147 4.81 6.48 -11.07
N ILE A 148 4.13 6.67 -9.94
CA ILE A 148 3.60 5.57 -9.12
C ILE A 148 2.54 4.77 -9.89
N ILE A 149 1.67 5.43 -10.67
CA ILE A 149 0.72 4.73 -11.55
C ILE A 149 1.47 3.88 -12.58
N GLY A 150 2.53 4.42 -13.19
CA GLY A 150 3.39 3.67 -14.11
C GLY A 150 4.04 2.44 -13.44
N LEU A 151 4.57 2.60 -12.22
CA LEU A 151 5.11 1.48 -11.43
C LEU A 151 4.04 0.44 -11.08
N ALA A 152 2.82 0.86 -10.78
CA ALA A 152 1.70 -0.04 -10.50
C ALA A 152 1.37 -0.93 -11.72
N TYR A 153 1.39 -0.36 -12.94
CA TYR A 153 1.24 -1.15 -14.16
C TYR A 153 2.38 -2.15 -14.35
N GLY A 154 3.62 -1.75 -14.06
CA GLY A 154 4.79 -2.64 -14.10
C GLY A 154 4.72 -3.78 -13.08
N ALA A 155 4.18 -3.51 -11.89
CA ALA A 155 4.06 -4.50 -10.82
C ALA A 155 3.11 -5.66 -11.17
N ASN A 156 2.16 -5.46 -12.08
CA ASN A 156 1.25 -6.52 -12.54
C ASN A 156 1.97 -7.68 -13.25
N SER A 157 3.17 -7.45 -13.80
CA SER A 157 3.94 -8.48 -14.50
C SER A 157 4.87 -9.28 -13.58
N ILE A 158 4.92 -8.94 -12.30
CA ILE A 158 5.83 -9.56 -11.33
C ILE A 158 5.11 -10.71 -10.62
N GLN A 159 5.58 -11.93 -10.85
CA GLN A 159 5.10 -13.11 -10.13
C GLN A 159 5.80 -13.22 -8.76
N GLY A 160 5.00 -13.24 -7.68
CA GLY A 160 5.47 -13.42 -6.31
C GLY A 160 4.66 -12.63 -5.27
N PRO A 161 4.88 -12.89 -3.97
CA PRO A 161 4.28 -12.09 -2.91
C PRO A 161 4.86 -10.66 -2.94
N LEU A 162 4.01 -9.68 -3.27
CA LEU A 162 4.43 -8.28 -3.40
C LEU A 162 4.93 -7.72 -2.05
N SER A 163 4.36 -8.20 -0.95
CA SER A 163 4.75 -7.84 0.41
C SER A 163 6.24 -8.09 0.69
N GLN A 164 6.76 -9.27 0.31
CA GLN A 164 8.16 -9.63 0.55
C GLN A 164 9.13 -8.77 -0.28
N MET A 165 8.74 -8.46 -1.52
CA MET A 165 9.53 -7.59 -2.39
C MET A 165 9.62 -6.18 -1.83
N VAL A 166 8.49 -5.62 -1.38
CA VAL A 166 8.47 -4.27 -0.78
C VAL A 166 9.32 -4.22 0.49
N VAL A 167 9.22 -5.23 1.36
CA VAL A 167 10.04 -5.29 2.59
C VAL A 167 11.53 -5.39 2.26
N THR A 168 11.90 -6.12 1.20
CA THR A 168 13.30 -6.24 0.77
C THR A 168 13.82 -4.91 0.23
N ILE A 169 13.05 -4.20 -0.58
CA ILE A 169 13.43 -2.88 -1.11
C ILE A 169 13.58 -1.87 0.04
N ILE A 170 12.61 -1.81 0.94
CA ILE A 170 12.67 -0.92 2.11
C ILE A 170 13.88 -1.26 2.98
N GLY A 171 14.14 -2.54 3.24
CA GLY A 171 15.31 -3.00 4.00
C GLY A 171 16.63 -2.62 3.33
N ALA A 172 16.74 -2.84 2.02
CA ALA A 172 17.94 -2.53 1.24
C ALA A 172 18.25 -1.02 1.22
N CYS A 173 17.23 -0.16 1.17
CA CYS A 173 17.41 1.29 1.19
C CYS A 173 17.62 1.84 2.61
N SER A 174 16.90 1.32 3.61
CA SER A 174 16.98 1.82 4.99
C SER A 174 18.28 1.45 5.70
N GLY A 175 18.90 0.31 5.34
CA GLY A 175 20.16 -0.16 5.91
C GLY A 175 21.32 0.84 5.76
N PRO A 176 21.68 1.25 4.52
CA PRO A 176 22.72 2.26 4.28
C PRO A 176 22.48 3.59 5.00
N VAL A 177 21.24 4.10 4.97
CA VAL A 177 20.87 5.38 5.59
C VAL A 177 21.05 5.31 7.11
N ALA A 178 20.59 4.23 7.75
CA ALA A 178 20.81 4.00 9.17
C ALA A 178 22.31 3.88 9.50
N GLY A 179 23.09 3.22 8.65
CA GLY A 179 24.54 3.10 8.81
C GLY A 179 25.25 4.44 8.82
N ILE A 180 24.91 5.35 7.90
CA ILE A 180 25.48 6.71 7.85
C ILE A 180 25.10 7.51 9.08
N PHE A 181 23.85 7.41 9.53
CA PHE A 181 23.39 8.13 10.73
C PHE A 181 24.15 7.68 11.99
N ILE A 182 24.35 6.37 12.15
CA ILE A 182 25.12 5.81 13.27
C ILE A 182 26.60 6.21 13.18
N LEU A 183 27.17 6.19 11.98
CA LEU A 183 28.54 6.64 11.73
C LEU A 183 28.71 8.12 12.14
N GLY A 184 27.77 8.99 11.78
CA GLY A 184 27.78 10.40 12.16
C GLY A 184 27.57 10.63 13.66
N ALA A 185 26.78 9.78 14.34
CA ALA A 185 26.51 9.91 15.77
C ALA A 185 27.65 9.38 16.66
N LEU A 186 28.31 8.28 16.27
CA LEU A 186 29.32 7.61 17.09
C LEU A 186 30.76 8.02 16.73
N ILE A 187 31.02 8.46 15.50
CA ILE A 187 32.36 8.76 15.02
C ILE A 187 32.45 10.26 14.68
N PRO A 188 32.91 11.11 15.63
CA PRO A 188 33.03 12.56 15.39
C PRO A 188 34.09 12.94 14.33
N TRP A 189 34.85 11.96 13.85
CA TRP A 189 35.95 12.09 12.89
C TRP A 189 35.52 11.68 11.47
N ALA A 190 34.23 11.37 11.29
CA ALA A 190 33.69 10.92 10.02
C ALA A 190 33.77 12.03 8.96
N ASN A 191 34.45 11.74 7.86
CA ASN A 191 34.60 12.67 6.74
C ASN A 191 33.48 12.48 5.71
N LYS A 192 33.06 13.56 5.04
CA LYS A 192 32.00 13.55 4.01
C LYS A 192 32.25 12.53 2.89
N TYR A 193 33.51 12.38 2.47
CA TYR A 193 33.89 11.41 1.44
C TYR A 193 33.74 9.97 1.91
N GLY A 194 34.05 9.69 3.18
CA GLY A 194 33.89 8.36 3.79
C GLY A 194 32.43 7.96 3.95
N ALA A 195 31.56 8.92 4.31
CA ALA A 195 30.12 8.70 4.38
C ALA A 195 29.53 8.37 2.99
N VAL A 196 29.93 9.11 1.95
CA VAL A 196 29.47 8.87 0.57
C VAL A 196 29.98 7.52 0.05
N SER A 197 31.27 7.21 0.22
CA SER A 197 31.83 5.93 -0.23
C SER A 197 31.20 4.74 0.52
N GLY A 198 30.96 4.87 1.83
CA GLY A 198 30.27 3.86 2.62
C GLY A 198 28.83 3.63 2.17
N CYS A 199 28.11 4.69 1.81
CA CYS A 199 26.77 4.61 1.22
C CYS A 199 26.77 3.82 -0.09
N VAL A 200 27.67 4.16 -1.01
CA VAL A 200 27.75 3.50 -2.32
C VAL A 200 28.11 2.02 -2.17
N ILE A 201 29.11 1.71 -1.34
CA ILE A 201 29.54 0.33 -1.09
C ILE A 201 28.39 -0.46 -0.47
N SER A 202 27.74 0.05 0.58
CA SER A 202 26.61 -0.64 1.22
C SER A 202 25.42 -0.83 0.29
N ALA A 203 25.13 0.12 -0.60
CA ALA A 203 24.08 -0.02 -1.61
C ALA A 203 24.41 -1.14 -2.62
N VAL A 204 25.67 -1.22 -3.10
CA VAL A 204 26.12 -2.28 -4.01
C VAL A 204 26.02 -3.65 -3.33
N PHE A 205 26.48 -3.76 -2.08
CA PHE A 205 26.39 -5.00 -1.31
C PHE A 205 24.93 -5.39 -1.01
N ALA A 206 24.07 -4.44 -0.66
CA ALA A 206 22.65 -4.70 -0.42
C ALA A 206 21.94 -5.18 -1.69
N MET A 207 22.25 -4.58 -2.84
CA MET A 207 21.71 -4.98 -4.13
C MET A 207 22.22 -6.35 -4.56
N TRP A 208 23.49 -6.66 -4.32
CA TRP A 208 24.06 -7.99 -4.53
C TRP A 208 23.35 -9.05 -3.68
N ILE A 209 23.13 -8.80 -2.39
CA ILE A 209 22.43 -9.71 -1.48
C ILE A 209 20.97 -9.89 -1.90
N ALA A 210 20.28 -8.81 -2.27
CA ALA A 210 18.88 -8.87 -2.72
C ALA A 210 18.72 -9.68 -4.01
N LEU A 211 19.60 -9.48 -4.99
CA LEU A 211 19.63 -10.27 -6.23
C LEU A 211 20.04 -11.72 -5.93
N GLY A 212 21.01 -11.93 -5.04
CA GLY A 212 21.44 -13.25 -4.58
C GLY A 212 20.30 -14.03 -3.94
N ASN A 213 19.51 -13.40 -3.06
CA ASN A 213 18.32 -14.01 -2.47
C ASN A 213 17.22 -14.27 -3.50
N LYS A 214 17.08 -13.43 -4.54
CA LYS A 214 16.07 -13.67 -5.58
C LYS A 214 16.46 -14.81 -6.53
N MET A 215 17.76 -14.96 -6.83
CA MET A 215 18.28 -15.94 -7.79
C MET A 215 18.64 -17.28 -7.15
N TYR A 216 19.21 -17.26 -5.94
CA TYR A 216 19.75 -18.42 -5.22
C TYR A 216 19.11 -18.61 -3.84
N GLY A 217 18.21 -17.71 -3.43
CA GLY A 217 17.50 -17.88 -2.16
C GLY A 217 16.67 -19.15 -2.21
N VAL A 218 16.71 -19.87 -1.10
CA VAL A 218 15.81 -21.00 -0.86
C VAL A 218 14.41 -20.45 -0.96
N ASN A 219 13.65 -20.85 -2.00
CA ASN A 219 12.21 -20.62 -2.04
C ASN A 219 11.67 -21.09 -0.70
N GLU A 220 11.22 -20.17 0.14
CA GLU A 220 10.60 -20.51 1.41
C GLU A 220 9.53 -21.54 1.08
N LYS A 221 9.70 -22.78 1.58
CA LYS A 221 8.72 -23.83 1.36
C LYS A 221 7.41 -23.25 1.86
N PRO A 222 6.41 -23.02 0.99
CA PRO A 222 5.13 -22.57 1.48
C PRO A 222 4.66 -23.59 2.52
N LEU A 223 3.96 -23.12 3.55
CA LEU A 223 3.34 -24.04 4.51
C LEU A 223 2.63 -25.16 3.73
N PRO A 224 2.68 -26.41 4.23
CA PRO A 224 2.07 -27.53 3.53
C PRO A 224 0.65 -27.12 3.15
N PRO A 225 0.32 -27.15 1.85
CA PRO A 225 -0.95 -26.63 1.39
C PRO A 225 -2.08 -27.38 2.08
N PRO A 226 -3.13 -26.69 2.53
CA PRO A 226 -4.30 -27.37 3.03
C PRO A 226 -4.88 -28.26 1.92
N PRO A 227 -5.40 -29.46 2.24
CA PRO A 227 -5.88 -30.39 1.21
C PRO A 227 -6.97 -29.74 0.36
N THR A 228 -7.06 -30.12 -0.92
CA THR A 228 -7.95 -29.52 -1.93
C THR A 228 -9.21 -30.34 -2.20
N ASP A 229 -9.46 -31.37 -1.38
CA ASP A 229 -10.42 -32.45 -1.63
C ASP A 229 -11.88 -31.95 -1.75
N MET A 230 -12.18 -30.72 -1.32
CA MET A 230 -13.52 -30.12 -1.29
C MET A 230 -13.61 -28.77 -2.03
N CYS A 231 -12.66 -28.43 -2.92
CA CYS A 231 -12.79 -27.26 -3.79
C CYS A 231 -13.76 -27.50 -4.97
N PHE A 232 -15.03 -27.14 -4.82
CA PHE A 232 -15.95 -27.11 -5.95
C PHE A 232 -15.68 -25.88 -6.84
N ARG A 233 -15.15 -26.11 -8.05
CA ARG A 233 -15.16 -25.13 -9.14
C ARG A 233 -16.61 -24.99 -9.63
N ASN A 234 -17.42 -24.19 -8.93
CA ASN A 234 -18.71 -23.80 -9.48
C ASN A 234 -18.45 -22.83 -10.64
N ASN A 235 -18.88 -23.17 -11.84
CA ASN A 235 -18.88 -22.32 -13.05
C ASN A 235 -19.68 -21.01 -12.89
N SER A 236 -20.14 -20.69 -11.68
CA SER A 236 -20.89 -19.49 -11.32
C SER A 236 -20.03 -18.43 -10.62
N VAL A 237 -18.76 -18.72 -10.29
CA VAL A 237 -17.82 -17.70 -9.79
C VAL A 237 -17.15 -17.05 -10.98
N ASN A 238 -17.91 -16.24 -11.71
CA ASN A 238 -17.37 -15.39 -12.76
C ASN A 238 -16.42 -14.38 -12.11
N ASN A 239 -15.16 -14.41 -12.52
CA ASN A 239 -14.16 -13.35 -12.37
C ASN A 239 -14.17 -12.62 -11.02
N PHE A 240 -13.32 -13.06 -10.09
CA PHE A 240 -13.02 -12.37 -8.83
C PHE A 240 -12.74 -10.85 -9.00
N THR A 241 -12.24 -10.44 -10.17
CA THR A 241 -12.04 -9.04 -10.54
C THR A 241 -13.34 -8.29 -10.82
N GLU A 242 -14.33 -8.94 -11.45
CA GLU A 242 -15.68 -8.41 -11.69
C GLU A 242 -16.45 -8.30 -10.37
N ASP A 243 -16.27 -9.22 -9.43
CA ASP A 243 -16.95 -9.15 -8.12
C ASP A 243 -16.38 -8.03 -7.23
N ILE A 244 -15.07 -7.79 -7.23
CA ILE A 244 -14.50 -6.64 -6.50
C ILE A 244 -14.86 -5.31 -7.18
N LEU A 245 -14.78 -5.23 -8.51
CA LEU A 245 -15.15 -4.03 -9.26
C LEU A 245 -16.65 -3.76 -9.19
N SER A 246 -17.50 -4.78 -9.24
CA SER A 246 -18.94 -4.62 -9.05
C SER A 246 -19.29 -4.24 -7.61
N PHE A 247 -18.60 -4.78 -6.59
CA PHE A 247 -18.83 -4.36 -5.22
C PHE A 247 -18.30 -2.93 -4.94
N ALA A 248 -17.19 -2.52 -5.56
CA ALA A 248 -16.56 -1.21 -5.36
C ALA A 248 -17.19 -0.09 -6.22
N PHE A 249 -17.65 -0.39 -7.44
CA PHE A 249 -18.15 0.61 -8.39
C PHE A 249 -19.66 0.50 -8.70
N ASN A 250 -20.33 -0.63 -8.45
CA ASN A 250 -21.74 -0.81 -8.87
C ASN A 250 -22.76 -0.20 -7.90
N LYS A 251 -22.31 0.58 -6.92
CA LYS A 251 -23.19 1.48 -6.13
C LYS A 251 -23.12 2.94 -6.56
N HIS A 252 -22.48 3.26 -7.68
CA HIS A 252 -22.58 4.59 -8.30
C HIS A 252 -23.56 4.62 -9.50
N SER A 253 -23.97 3.46 -10.01
CA SER A 253 -24.90 3.32 -11.15
C SER A 253 -26.36 3.13 -10.75
N THR A 254 -26.66 2.76 -9.50
CA THR A 254 -28.04 2.49 -9.05
C THR A 254 -28.82 3.71 -8.54
N ILE A 255 -28.21 4.90 -8.48
CA ILE A 255 -28.93 6.15 -8.16
C ILE A 255 -29.44 6.86 -9.44
N TYR A 256 -28.83 6.62 -10.61
CA TYR A 256 -29.25 7.24 -11.87
C TYR A 256 -30.30 6.43 -12.64
N SER A 257 -30.49 5.14 -12.34
CA SER A 257 -31.47 4.29 -13.05
C SER A 257 -32.89 4.36 -12.48
N TYR A 258 -33.11 4.96 -11.31
CA TYR A 258 -34.46 5.17 -10.77
C TYR A 258 -35.12 6.48 -11.20
N THR A 259 -34.38 7.44 -11.78
CA THR A 259 -34.93 8.72 -12.24
C THR A 259 -35.18 8.80 -13.75
N VAL A 260 -34.83 7.76 -14.52
CA VAL A 260 -35.03 7.73 -15.99
C VAL A 260 -36.22 6.85 -16.41
N ASN A 261 -36.71 5.95 -15.54
CA ASN A 261 -37.88 5.11 -15.84
C ASN A 261 -39.24 5.76 -15.58
N GLN A 262 -39.28 7.05 -15.24
CA GLN A 262 -40.54 7.80 -15.04
C GLN A 262 -40.79 8.91 -16.07
N THR A 263 -39.93 9.06 -17.08
CA THR A 263 -40.07 10.13 -18.09
C THR A 263 -40.13 9.64 -19.55
N ALA A 264 -40.29 8.33 -19.78
CA ALA A 264 -40.38 7.77 -21.14
C ALA A 264 -41.56 6.81 -21.34
N THR A 265 -42.76 7.17 -20.86
CA THR A 265 -44.03 6.69 -21.42
C THR A 265 -45.08 7.80 -21.30
N VAL A 266 -44.89 8.87 -22.06
CA VAL A 266 -45.93 9.88 -22.29
C VAL A 266 -45.99 10.14 -23.80
N ASN A 267 -47.13 9.75 -24.35
CA ASN A 267 -47.78 10.18 -25.58
C ASN A 267 -47.44 9.46 -26.89
N THR A 268 -48.37 8.60 -27.32
CA THR A 268 -49.31 8.98 -28.40
C THR A 268 -50.50 8.02 -28.47
N SER A 269 -51.64 8.43 -27.90
CA SER A 269 -52.98 8.08 -28.40
C SER A 269 -54.00 9.06 -27.80
N VAL A 270 -54.22 10.17 -28.51
CA VAL A 270 -55.38 11.06 -28.30
C VAL A 270 -56.16 11.06 -29.61
N ILE A 271 -57.23 10.25 -29.67
CA ILE A 271 -58.44 10.33 -30.52
C ILE A 271 -59.44 9.36 -29.84
N ALA A 272 -60.70 9.62 -29.53
CA ALA A 272 -61.58 10.78 -29.44
C ALA A 272 -62.85 10.30 -28.69
N ASP A 273 -63.59 11.25 -28.11
CA ASP A 273 -65.03 11.30 -27.83
C ASP A 273 -65.74 10.28 -26.89
N ASP A 274 -66.34 10.89 -25.85
CA ASP A 274 -67.47 10.46 -25.00
C ASP A 274 -68.76 10.12 -25.81
N PRO A 275 -69.86 9.59 -25.20
CA PRO A 275 -70.17 9.45 -23.77
C PRO A 275 -70.52 8.03 -23.27
#